data_AF-A0AA43B1X2-F1
#
_entry.id   AF-A0AA43B1X2-F1
#
_cell.length_a   1.000
_cell.length_b   1.000
_cell.length_c   1.000
_cell.angle_alpha   90.00
_cell.angle_beta   90.00
_cell.angle_gamma   90.00
#
_symmetry.space_group_name_H-M   'P 1'
#
loop_
_entity.id
_entity.type
_entity.pdbx_description
1 polymer ?
#
loop_
_entity_poly.entity_id
_entity_poly.type
_entity_poly.pdbx_seq_one_letter_code
_entity_poly.pdbx_strand_id
1 'polypeptide(L)'
;MKTLIARRALARCTLAAASLLALSAPATHAAETPQYGGVLTAILNPEPPTLNVAVQQVAGTQMVAGKIFESLLTYSFDLKPQPG
;
A
#
# COMPACT_ATOMS: atom_id res chain seq x y z
N MET A 1 -0.99 45.85 34.85
CA MET A 1 -0.04 44.85 34.29
C MET A 1 -0.48 43.39 34.42
N LYS A 2 -1.18 42.96 35.49
CA LYS A 2 -1.59 41.55 35.69
C LYS A 2 -2.56 40.97 34.64
N THR A 3 -3.43 41.81 34.05
CA THR A 3 -4.45 41.39 33.07
C THR A 3 -3.90 41.03 31.68
N LEU A 4 -2.77 41.61 31.28
CA LEU A 4 -2.12 41.32 29.99
C LEU A 4 -1.37 39.98 30.00
N ILE A 5 -0.89 39.54 31.17
CA ILE A 5 -0.19 38.27 31.35
C ILE A 5 -1.19 37.10 31.30
N ALA A 6 -2.36 37.25 31.92
CA ALA A 6 -3.42 36.24 31.90
C ALA A 6 -3.97 35.97 30.48
N ARG A 7 -4.13 37.02 29.65
CA ARG A 7 -4.56 36.88 28.25
C ARG A 7 -3.55 36.14 27.38
N ARG A 8 -2.25 36.39 27.59
CA ARG A 8 -1.16 35.70 26.88
C ARG A 8 -1.03 34.24 27.31
N ALA A 9 -1.30 33.92 28.57
CA ALA A 9 -1.33 32.54 29.06
C ALA A 9 -2.50 31.75 28.44
N LEU A 10 -3.69 32.35 28.37
CA LEU A 10 -4.86 31.71 27.76
C LEU A 10 -4.63 31.43 26.27
N ALA A 11 -4.08 32.38 25.53
CA ALA A 11 -3.75 32.20 24.11
C ALA A 11 -2.70 31.09 23.85
N ARG A 12 -1.75 30.92 24.77
CA ARG A 12 -0.76 29.83 24.70
C ARG A 12 -1.38 28.47 25.01
N CYS A 13 -2.28 28.40 25.98
CA CYS A 13 -3.01 27.16 26.28
C CYS A 13 -3.92 26.73 25.13
N THR A 14 -4.59 27.67 24.44
CA THR A 14 -5.42 27.34 23.29
C THR A 14 -4.59 26.85 22.09
N LEU A 15 -3.40 27.43 21.86
CA LEU A 15 -2.50 26.93 20.81
C LEU A 15 -1.95 25.53 21.15
N ALA A 16 -1.56 25.30 22.41
CA ALA A 16 -1.06 24.00 22.84
C ALA A 16 -2.14 22.90 22.73
N ALA A 17 -3.38 23.22 23.13
CA ALA A 17 -4.51 22.30 22.99
C ALA A 17 -4.81 21.97 21.51
N ALA A 18 -4.72 22.96 20.62
CA ALA A 18 -4.91 22.74 19.19
C ALA A 18 -3.81 21.84 18.57
N SER A 19 -2.56 21.97 19.01
CA SER A 19 -1.47 21.10 18.54
C SER A 19 -1.60 19.64 18.99
N LEU A 20 -2.17 19.40 20.18
CA LEU A 20 -2.41 18.05 20.70
C LEU A 20 -3.55 17.36 19.94
N LEU A 21 -4.59 18.10 19.54
CA LEU A 21 -5.69 17.58 18.74
C LEU A 21 -5.25 17.21 17.32
N ALA A 22 -4.38 18.01 16.70
CA ALA A 22 -3.86 17.75 15.35
C ALA A 22 -3.02 16.47 15.27
N LEU A 23 -2.32 16.08 16.35
CA LEU A 23 -1.49 14.87 16.38
C LEU A 23 -2.29 13.58 16.64
N SER A 24 -3.54 13.72 17.11
CA SER A 24 -4.44 12.59 17.40
C SER A 24 -5.38 12.24 16.24
N ALA A 25 -5.37 13.03 15.16
CA ALA A 25 -6.15 12.71 13.97
C ALA A 25 -5.58 11.43 13.35
N PRO A 26 -6.40 10.36 13.17
CA PRO A 26 -5.94 9.18 12.45
C PRO A 26 -5.52 9.62 11.05
N ALA A 27 -4.35 9.15 10.61
CA ALA A 27 -3.93 9.31 9.23
C ALA A 27 -4.95 8.59 8.35
N THR A 28 -5.97 9.31 7.88
CA THR A 28 -6.88 8.81 6.87
C THR A 28 -6.05 8.68 5.61
N HIS A 29 -5.52 7.48 5.35
CA HIS A 29 -5.08 7.11 4.02
C HIS A 29 -6.29 7.36 3.12
N ALA A 30 -6.20 8.39 2.28
CA ALA A 30 -7.21 8.64 1.28
C ALA A 30 -7.28 7.39 0.42
N ALA A 31 -8.36 6.61 0.57
CA ALA A 31 -8.60 5.47 -0.29
C ALA A 31 -8.68 6.03 -1.71
N GLU A 32 -7.72 5.65 -2.56
CA GLU A 32 -7.78 6.00 -3.97
C GLU A 32 -9.15 5.57 -4.51
N THR A 33 -9.80 6.45 -5.27
CA THR A 33 -11.07 6.11 -5.90
C THR A 33 -10.82 4.93 -6.84
N PRO A 34 -11.52 3.79 -6.68
CA PRO A 34 -11.27 2.61 -7.49
C PRO A 34 -11.53 2.95 -8.95
N GLN A 35 -10.48 2.92 -9.76
CA GLN A 35 -10.59 3.25 -11.18
C GLN A 35 -11.22 2.07 -11.95
N TYR A 36 -12.14 2.39 -12.85
CA TYR A 36 -12.67 1.42 -13.81
C TYR A 36 -11.53 0.91 -14.69
N GLY A 37 -11.19 -0.37 -14.58
CA GLY A 37 -9.98 -0.94 -15.19
C GLY A 37 -9.35 -2.12 -14.44
N GLY A 38 -10.06 -2.74 -13.50
CA GLY A 38 -9.55 -3.88 -12.70
C GLY A 38 -9.34 -5.19 -13.46
N VAL A 39 -9.54 -5.22 -14.78
CA VAL A 39 -9.30 -6.39 -15.63
C VAL A 39 -8.12 -6.08 -16.55
N LEU A 40 -7.04 -6.83 -16.38
CA LEU A 40 -5.89 -6.81 -17.28
C LEU A 40 -6.00 -7.98 -18.26
N THR A 41 -5.99 -7.70 -19.57
CA THR A 41 -5.88 -8.72 -20.61
C THR A 41 -4.48 -8.68 -21.21
N ALA A 42 -3.80 -9.83 -21.27
CA ALA A 42 -2.45 -9.97 -21.81
C ALA A 42 -2.41 -11.06 -22.89
N ILE A 43 -1.57 -10.85 -23.91
CA ILE A 43 -1.26 -11.87 -24.92
C ILE A 43 0.01 -12.58 -24.48
N LEU A 44 -0.03 -13.90 -24.39
CA LEU A 44 1.10 -14.73 -24.02
C LEU A 44 1.48 -15.65 -25.19
N ASN A 45 2.75 -15.61 -25.59
CA ASN A 45 3.31 -16.50 -26.60
C ASN A 45 4.72 -16.95 -26.20
N PRO A 46 5.06 -18.24 -26.32
CA PRO A 46 4.21 -19.35 -26.76
C PRO A 46 3.17 -19.79 -25.71
N GLU A 47 2.20 -20.60 -26.13
CA GLU A 47 1.22 -21.22 -25.22
C GLU A 47 1.93 -22.00 -24.08
N PRO A 48 1.49 -21.85 -22.81
CA PRO A 48 1.98 -22.69 -21.73
C PRO A 48 1.55 -24.15 -21.93
N PRO A 49 2.48 -25.11 -22.01
CA PRO A 49 2.12 -26.52 -22.27
C PRO A 49 1.40 -27.16 -21.07
N THR A 50 1.75 -26.75 -19.84
CA THR A 50 1.04 -27.13 -18.60
C THR A 50 1.18 -26.01 -17.57
N LEU A 51 0.33 -26.05 -16.53
CA LEU A 51 0.38 -25.14 -15.37
C LEU A 51 0.99 -25.81 -14.11
N ASN A 52 1.61 -26.99 -14.25
CA ASN A 52 2.29 -27.62 -13.13
C ASN A 52 3.68 -26.99 -12.92
N VAL A 53 3.76 -26.05 -11.98
CA VAL A 53 5.00 -25.33 -11.62
C VAL A 53 6.12 -26.22 -11.09
N ALA A 54 5.80 -27.42 -10.59
CA ALA A 54 6.82 -28.35 -10.10
C ALA A 54 7.61 -29.01 -11.24
N VAL A 55 7.01 -29.08 -12.44
CA VAL A 55 7.56 -29.81 -13.59
C VAL A 55 7.97 -28.86 -14.71
N GLN A 56 7.22 -27.77 -14.91
CA GLN A 56 7.37 -26.90 -16.07
C GLN A 56 8.07 -25.58 -15.69
N GLN A 57 9.27 -25.33 -16.25
CA GLN A 57 10.11 -24.16 -15.93
C GLN A 57 10.24 -23.15 -17.10
N VAL A 58 9.25 -23.12 -17.99
CA VAL A 58 9.26 -22.19 -19.13
C VAL A 58 8.60 -20.87 -18.73
N ALA A 59 9.15 -19.74 -19.22
CA ALA A 59 8.74 -18.39 -18.81
C ALA A 59 7.23 -18.14 -18.92
N GLY A 60 6.57 -18.61 -19.99
CA GLY A 60 5.12 -18.46 -20.15
C GLY A 60 4.32 -19.15 -19.05
N THR A 61 4.71 -20.36 -18.65
CA THR A 61 4.09 -21.05 -17.50
C THR A 61 4.29 -20.26 -16.22
N GLN A 62 5.51 -19.76 -15.94
CA GLN A 62 5.80 -19.03 -14.70
C GLN A 62 5.04 -17.70 -14.61
N MET A 63 4.87 -16.99 -15.73
CA MET A 63 4.13 -15.72 -15.81
C MET A 63 2.66 -15.89 -15.42
N VAL A 64 2.02 -16.96 -15.88
CA VAL A 64 0.61 -17.25 -15.56
C VAL A 64 0.49 -17.89 -14.18
N ALA A 65 1.38 -18.83 -13.87
CA ALA A 65 1.34 -19.57 -12.62
C ALA A 65 1.53 -18.68 -11.39
N GLY A 66 2.36 -17.63 -11.47
CA GLY A 66 2.51 -16.65 -10.38
C GLY A 66 1.25 -15.80 -10.11
N LYS A 67 0.19 -15.95 -10.91
CA LYS A 67 -1.15 -15.37 -10.66
C LYS A 67 -2.20 -16.40 -10.24
N ILE A 68 -1.86 -17.68 -10.23
CA ILE A 68 -2.74 -18.79 -9.85
C ILE A 68 -2.28 -19.40 -8.52
N PHE A 69 -0.97 -19.53 -8.33
CA PHE A 69 -0.35 -20.16 -7.17
C PHE A 69 0.42 -19.12 -6.36
N GLU A 70 0.34 -19.26 -5.04
CA GLU A 70 1.04 -18.42 -4.08
C GLU A 70 2.24 -19.17 -3.49
N SER A 71 3.37 -18.47 -3.37
CA SER A 71 4.59 -18.94 -2.73
C SER A 71 4.67 -18.36 -1.32
N LEU A 72 5.52 -18.92 -0.45
CA LEU A 72 5.81 -18.33 0.86
C LEU A 72 6.51 -16.96 0.76
N LEU A 73 7.13 -16.71 -0.41
CA LEU A 73 7.80 -15.47 -0.73
C LEU A 73 7.31 -14.95 -2.07
N THR A 74 7.09 -13.65 -2.13
CA THR A 74 6.81 -12.85 -3.33
C THR A 74 7.85 -11.74 -3.50
N TYR A 75 7.77 -10.95 -4.56
CA TYR A 75 8.70 -9.87 -4.85
C TYR A 75 7.97 -8.56 -5.12
N SER A 76 8.53 -7.45 -4.64
CA SER A 76 8.06 -6.10 -5.00
C SER A 76 8.45 -5.72 -6.44
N PHE A 77 7.94 -4.60 -6.94
CA PHE A 77 8.34 -4.05 -8.25
C PHE A 77 9.85 -3.78 -8.38
N ASP A 78 10.53 -3.51 -7.26
CA ASP A 78 11.99 -3.34 -7.19
C ASP A 78 12.73 -4.68 -6.98
N LEU A 79 12.04 -5.82 -7.11
CA LEU A 79 12.55 -7.17 -6.91
C LEU A 79 13.09 -7.43 -5.50
N LYS A 80 12.53 -6.75 -4.48
CA LYS A 80 12.83 -7.05 -3.08
C LYS A 80 11.93 -8.18 -2.58
N PRO A 81 12.48 -9.21 -1.91
CA PRO A 81 11.68 -10.32 -1.40
C PRO A 81 10.74 -9.85 -0.28
N GLN A 82 9.53 -10.37 -0.28
CA GLN A 82 8.47 -10.13 0.69
C GLN A 82 7.80 -11.44 1.08
N PRO A 83 7.18 -11.53 2.26
CA PRO A 83 6.26 -12.62 2.57
C PRO A 83 5.15 -12.68 1.51
N GLY A 84 4.82 -13.89 1.05
CA GLY A 84 3.67 -14.15 0.19
C GLY A 84 2.36 -13.97 0.94
#